data_AF-A0A2H6EHK9-F1
#
_entry.id   AF-A0A2H6EHK9-F1
#
_cell.length_a   1.000
_cell.length_b   1.000
_cell.length_c   1.000
_cell.angle_alpha   90.00
_cell.angle_beta   90.00
_cell.angle_gamma   90.00
#
_symmetry.space_group_name_H-M   'P 1'
#
loop_
_entity.id
_entity.type
_entity.pdbx_description
1 polymer ?
#
loop_
_entity_poly.entity_id
_entity_poly.type
_entity_poly.pdbx_seq_one_letter_code
_entity_poly.pdbx_strand_id
1 'polypeptide(L)'
;MIENKTHQWLKWAREIQELSQTGLAFAVTKYEKERYTRLLEITAEIVEHHTQLEKEAVKKVLMEQPGYATPKIDVRAAVIKDDKILLVQERSDKRWALPGGWADVGDIPSQVAIRETKEESGFDVKPAKVIGVYDANRMGGQLELFHAFKIVFLCELLGGEATISDETQDVNFFSFDELPPLSLNRTNDKHIKEILAHLKEPQRPTYFD
;
A
#
# COMPACT_ATOMS: atom_id res chain seq x y z
N MET A 1 23.11 4.45 5.05
CA MET A 1 22.08 5.51 5.03
C MET A 1 21.89 5.94 3.59
N ILE A 2 20.86 5.42 2.91
CA ILE A 2 20.43 5.99 1.62
C ILE A 2 19.20 6.80 1.96
N GLU A 3 19.39 8.11 2.11
CA GLU A 3 18.29 9.05 2.28
C GLU A 3 17.61 9.19 0.91
N ASN A 4 16.63 8.33 0.63
CA ASN A 4 15.97 8.28 -0.67
C ASN A 4 14.93 9.43 -0.74
N LYS A 5 15.42 10.63 -1.04
CA LYS A 5 14.58 11.82 -1.17
C LYS A 5 13.69 11.67 -2.40
N THR A 6 12.38 11.57 -2.19
CA THR A 6 11.37 11.71 -3.25
C THR A 6 11.73 12.92 -4.12
N HIS A 7 11.92 12.69 -5.42
CA HIS A 7 12.31 13.75 -6.35
C HIS A 7 11.29 14.90 -6.32
N GLN A 8 11.79 16.14 -6.36
CA GLN A 8 10.96 17.34 -6.23
C GLN A 8 9.87 17.42 -7.31
N TRP A 9 10.17 17.00 -8.53
CA TRP A 9 9.20 16.96 -9.63
C TRP A 9 8.01 16.03 -9.33
N LEU A 10 8.24 14.91 -8.63
CA LEU A 10 7.18 13.95 -8.28
C LEU A 10 6.28 14.54 -7.20
N LYS A 11 6.83 15.33 -6.27
CA LYS A 11 6.03 16.06 -5.28
C LYS A 11 5.11 17.07 -5.95
N TRP A 12 5.65 17.87 -6.88
CA TRP A 12 4.85 18.82 -7.64
C TRP A 12 3.81 18.13 -8.53
N ALA A 13 4.16 17.03 -9.19
CA ALA A 13 3.22 16.26 -10.01
C ALA A 13 2.04 15.74 -9.18
N ARG A 14 2.29 15.20 -7.98
CA ARG A 14 1.23 14.77 -7.05
C ARG A 14 0.35 15.93 -6.58
N GLU A 15 0.94 17.08 -6.25
CA GLU A 15 0.19 18.27 -5.84
C GLU A 15 -0.69 18.81 -6.96
N ILE A 16 -0.17 18.90 -8.19
CA ILE A 16 -0.96 19.31 -9.37
C ILE A 16 -2.09 18.31 -9.60
N GLN A 17 -1.82 17.02 -9.53
CA GLN A 17 -2.82 15.96 -9.67
C GLN A 17 -3.95 16.09 -8.64
N GLU A 18 -3.61 16.28 -7.37
CA GLU A 18 -4.57 16.47 -6.27
C GLU A 18 -5.46 17.71 -6.50
N LEU A 19 -4.85 18.86 -6.80
CA LEU A 19 -5.58 20.11 -7.06
C LEU A 19 -6.49 19.99 -8.29
N SER A 20 -6.03 19.30 -9.32
CA SER A 20 -6.78 19.12 -10.58
C SER A 20 -7.97 18.20 -10.40
N GLN A 21 -7.78 17.06 -9.72
CA GLN A 21 -8.84 16.10 -9.47
C GLN A 21 -9.92 16.71 -8.56
N THR A 22 -9.50 17.40 -7.50
CA THR A 22 -10.37 18.18 -6.62
C THR A 22 -11.13 19.25 -7.40
N GLY A 23 -10.42 20.02 -8.23
CA GLY A 23 -11.03 21.03 -9.09
C GLY A 23 -12.07 20.44 -10.04
N LEU A 24 -11.78 19.31 -10.69
CA LEU A 24 -12.72 18.60 -11.57
C LEU A 24 -13.98 18.14 -10.84
N ALA A 25 -13.84 17.66 -9.60
CA ALA A 25 -14.95 17.18 -8.79
C ALA A 25 -15.99 18.26 -8.49
N PHE A 26 -15.54 19.51 -8.34
CA PHE A 26 -16.42 20.65 -8.02
C PHE A 26 -16.65 21.60 -9.20
N ALA A 27 -16.02 21.37 -10.36
CA ALA A 27 -16.15 22.23 -11.53
C ALA A 27 -17.57 22.20 -12.10
N VAL A 28 -18.16 23.38 -12.26
CA VAL A 28 -19.54 23.53 -12.77
C VAL A 28 -19.51 23.82 -14.27
N THR A 29 -18.62 24.71 -14.70
CA THR A 29 -18.54 25.18 -16.08
C THR A 29 -17.62 24.31 -16.95
N LYS A 30 -17.89 24.31 -18.26
CA LYS A 30 -17.02 23.65 -19.25
C LYS A 30 -15.57 24.15 -19.19
N TYR A 31 -15.38 25.46 -19.02
CA TYR A 31 -14.05 26.07 -18.95
C TYR A 31 -13.26 25.68 -17.70
N GLU A 32 -13.92 25.50 -16.56
CA GLU A 32 -13.26 24.96 -15.35
C GLU A 32 -12.82 23.52 -15.57
N LYS A 33 -13.70 22.68 -16.11
CA LYS A 33 -13.39 21.28 -16.42
C LYS A 33 -12.21 21.19 -17.40
N GLU A 34 -12.18 22.01 -18.45
CA GLU A 34 -11.07 22.06 -19.40
C GLU A 34 -9.75 22.46 -18.74
N ARG A 35 -9.77 23.48 -17.86
CA ARG A 35 -8.56 23.93 -17.13
C ARG A 35 -7.99 22.83 -16.25
N TYR A 36 -8.82 22.18 -15.44
CA TYR A 36 -8.36 21.11 -14.56
C TYR A 36 -7.96 19.84 -15.32
N THR A 37 -8.65 19.53 -16.42
CA THR A 37 -8.24 18.46 -17.36
C THR A 37 -6.84 18.73 -17.91
N ARG A 38 -6.54 19.98 -18.30
CA ARG A 38 -5.21 20.34 -18.81
C ARG A 38 -4.12 20.20 -17.75
N LEU A 39 -4.41 20.50 -16.49
CA LEU A 39 -3.46 20.30 -15.39
C LEU A 39 -3.15 18.80 -15.16
N LEU A 40 -4.13 17.91 -15.32
CA LEU A 40 -3.87 16.45 -15.34
C LEU A 40 -2.99 16.04 -16.52
N GLU A 41 -3.19 16.63 -17.70
CA GLU A 41 -2.32 16.37 -18.86
C GLU A 41 -0.88 16.84 -18.63
N ILE A 42 -0.69 18.01 -18.00
CA ILE A 42 0.64 18.51 -17.62
C ILE A 42 1.29 17.54 -16.62
N THR A 43 0.52 16.99 -15.68
CA THR A 43 1.03 15.95 -14.76
C THR A 43 1.51 14.72 -15.54
N ALA A 44 0.72 14.24 -16.49
CA ALA A 44 1.10 13.11 -17.34
C ALA A 44 2.36 13.41 -18.19
N GLU A 45 2.49 14.64 -18.72
CA GLU A 45 3.70 15.11 -19.43
C GLU A 45 4.94 15.13 -18.52
N ILE A 46 4.80 15.57 -17.26
CA ILE A 46 5.90 15.55 -16.27
C ILE A 46 6.33 14.10 -15.99
N VAL A 47 5.38 13.19 -15.79
CA VAL A 47 5.68 11.77 -15.53
C VAL A 47 6.36 11.12 -16.73
N GLU A 48 5.87 11.37 -17.94
CA GLU A 48 6.47 10.86 -19.18
C GLU A 48 7.90 11.37 -19.34
N HIS A 49 8.13 12.67 -19.12
CA HIS A 49 9.46 13.27 -19.25
C HIS A 49 10.50 12.66 -18.29
N HIS A 50 10.07 12.25 -17.09
CA HIS A 50 10.96 11.73 -16.05
C HIS A 50 10.97 10.19 -15.93
N THR A 51 10.16 9.48 -16.71
CA THR A 51 10.05 8.01 -16.67
C THR A 51 9.95 7.38 -18.07
N GLN A 52 9.62 6.10 -18.16
CA GLN A 52 9.33 5.40 -19.43
C GLN A 52 7.82 5.19 -19.64
N LEU A 53 6.98 5.82 -18.82
CA LEU A 53 5.53 5.70 -18.91
C LEU A 53 4.98 6.65 -19.96
N GLU A 54 4.19 6.12 -20.90
CA GLU A 54 3.51 6.90 -21.93
C GLU A 54 2.47 7.85 -21.32
N LYS A 55 2.46 9.11 -21.79
CA LYS A 55 1.54 10.16 -21.32
C LYS A 55 0.08 9.71 -21.34
N GLU A 56 -0.38 9.08 -22.43
CA GLU A 56 -1.79 8.68 -22.55
C GLU A 56 -2.17 7.58 -21.55
N ALA A 57 -1.23 6.67 -21.22
CA ALA A 57 -1.45 5.66 -20.20
C ALA A 57 -1.54 6.30 -18.81
N VAL A 58 -0.66 7.25 -18.49
CA VAL A 58 -0.67 7.99 -17.22
C VAL A 58 -1.95 8.82 -17.11
N LYS A 59 -2.29 9.60 -18.15
CA LYS A 59 -3.48 10.44 -18.20
C LYS A 59 -4.76 9.64 -17.96
N LYS A 60 -4.89 8.47 -18.60
CA LYS A 60 -6.03 7.57 -18.41
C LYS A 60 -6.17 7.18 -16.93
N VAL A 61 -5.08 6.71 -16.32
CA VAL A 61 -5.04 6.31 -14.90
C VAL A 61 -5.40 7.47 -13.97
N LEU A 62 -4.99 8.71 -14.28
CA LEU A 62 -5.34 9.89 -13.49
C LEU A 62 -6.82 10.32 -13.63
N MET A 63 -7.44 10.09 -14.79
CA MET A 63 -8.83 10.49 -15.08
C MET A 63 -9.88 9.49 -14.63
N GLU A 64 -9.51 8.24 -14.36
CA GLU A 64 -10.41 7.16 -13.96
C GLU A 64 -10.91 7.27 -12.51
N GLN A 65 -10.49 8.29 -11.75
CA GLN A 65 -10.85 8.50 -10.35
C GLN A 65 -11.69 9.79 -10.21
N PRO A 66 -13.03 9.76 -10.37
CA PRO A 66 -13.87 10.94 -10.13
C PRO A 66 -13.96 11.27 -8.63
N GLY A 67 -13.93 12.56 -8.26
CA GLY A 67 -14.05 13.02 -6.86
C GLY A 67 -12.80 13.70 -6.31
N TYR A 68 -12.80 14.05 -5.03
CA TYR A 68 -11.63 14.62 -4.35
C TYR A 68 -10.51 13.58 -4.30
N ALA A 69 -9.27 13.97 -4.58
CA ALA A 69 -8.12 13.07 -4.50
C ALA A 69 -7.83 12.71 -3.03
N THR A 70 -7.97 11.45 -2.66
CA THR A 70 -7.54 10.96 -1.34
C THR A 70 -6.36 10.02 -1.49
N PRO A 71 -5.51 9.89 -0.45
CA PRO A 71 -4.57 8.78 -0.39
C PRO A 71 -5.32 7.45 -0.51
N LYS A 72 -4.74 6.49 -1.23
CA LYS A 72 -5.21 5.11 -1.25
C LYS A 72 -4.97 4.45 0.12
N ILE A 73 -5.65 3.35 0.39
CA ILE A 73 -5.46 2.58 1.63
C ILE A 73 -4.93 1.20 1.26
N ASP A 74 -3.72 0.88 1.71
CA ASP A 74 -3.14 -0.47 1.73
C ASP A 74 -3.35 -1.08 3.12
N VAL A 75 -3.77 -2.33 3.16
CA VAL A 75 -3.99 -3.07 4.41
C VAL A 75 -3.07 -4.27 4.43
N ARG A 76 -2.44 -4.53 5.59
CA ARG A 76 -1.54 -5.68 5.80
C ARG A 76 -1.93 -6.43 7.06
N ALA A 77 -1.78 -7.75 7.05
CA ALA A 77 -2.02 -8.61 8.20
C ALA A 77 -0.71 -9.22 8.74
N ALA A 78 -0.40 -8.95 10.00
CA ALA A 78 0.62 -9.65 10.77
C ALA A 78 -0.04 -10.82 11.50
N VAL A 79 0.33 -12.04 11.10
CA VAL A 79 -0.20 -13.29 11.67
C VAL A 79 0.96 -14.08 12.26
N ILE A 80 0.85 -14.44 13.53
CA ILE A 80 1.92 -15.13 14.28
C ILE A 80 1.49 -16.55 14.61
N LYS A 81 2.40 -17.50 14.40
CA LYS A 81 2.26 -18.90 14.80
C LYS A 81 3.61 -19.42 15.29
N ASP A 82 3.66 -19.95 16.51
CA ASP A 82 4.88 -20.52 17.10
C ASP A 82 6.10 -19.56 17.01
N ASP A 83 5.91 -18.30 17.43
CA ASP A 83 6.90 -17.21 17.35
C ASP A 83 7.42 -16.86 15.94
N LYS A 84 6.74 -17.34 14.90
CA LYS A 84 7.04 -17.05 13.50
C LYS A 84 5.96 -16.21 12.86
N ILE A 85 6.36 -15.36 11.92
CA ILE A 85 5.47 -14.47 11.18
C ILE A 85 5.11 -15.07 9.82
N LEU A 86 3.82 -15.03 9.47
CA LEU A 86 3.33 -15.37 8.15
C LEU A 86 3.81 -14.34 7.12
N LEU A 87 4.42 -14.82 6.05
CA LEU A 87 4.74 -14.04 4.87
C LEU A 87 4.28 -14.77 3.62
N VAL A 88 3.96 -14.00 2.59
CA VAL A 88 3.62 -14.47 1.24
C VAL A 88 4.67 -13.98 0.26
N GLN A 89 5.02 -14.80 -0.73
CA GLN A 89 5.99 -14.45 -1.77
C GLN A 89 5.26 -13.99 -3.02
N GLU A 90 5.50 -12.75 -3.40
CA GLU A 90 4.93 -12.11 -4.57
C GLU A 90 5.56 -12.65 -5.86
N ARG A 91 4.75 -13.02 -6.85
CA ARG A 91 5.27 -13.44 -8.18
C ARG A 91 5.99 -12.32 -8.90
N SER A 92 5.56 -11.07 -8.67
CA SER A 92 6.03 -9.87 -9.38
C SER A 92 7.51 -9.56 -9.13
N ASP A 93 7.96 -9.64 -7.87
CA ASP A 93 9.32 -9.30 -7.46
C ASP A 93 10.07 -10.47 -6.80
N LYS A 94 9.42 -11.62 -6.62
CA LYS A 94 9.94 -12.83 -5.92
C LYS A 94 10.41 -12.54 -4.50
N ARG A 95 9.88 -11.49 -3.87
CA ARG A 95 10.17 -11.10 -2.49
C ARG A 95 8.98 -11.37 -1.59
N TRP A 96 9.23 -11.32 -0.30
CA TRP A 96 8.25 -11.68 0.72
C TRP A 96 7.64 -10.43 1.37
N ALA A 97 6.35 -10.50 1.70
CA ALA A 97 5.63 -9.45 2.38
C ALA A 97 4.59 -10.04 3.34
N LEU A 98 4.11 -9.21 4.27
CA LEU A 98 2.86 -9.49 4.96
C LEU A 98 1.74 -9.63 3.94
N PRO A 99 0.83 -10.61 4.11
CA PRO A 99 -0.33 -10.71 3.26
C PRO A 99 -1.16 -9.43 3.34
N GLY A 100 -1.71 -9.00 2.20
CA GLY A 100 -2.46 -7.76 2.11
C GLY A 100 -2.40 -7.07 0.75
N GLY A 101 -3.28 -6.09 0.58
CA GLY A 101 -3.44 -5.38 -0.67
C GLY A 101 -4.19 -4.07 -0.50
N TRP A 102 -4.68 -3.54 -1.61
CA TRP A 102 -5.49 -2.33 -1.63
C TRP A 102 -6.87 -2.60 -1.03
N ALA A 103 -7.39 -1.64 -0.27
CA ALA A 103 -8.80 -1.65 0.11
C ALA A 103 -9.67 -1.25 -1.08
N ASP A 104 -10.71 -2.04 -1.34
CA ASP A 104 -11.69 -1.73 -2.38
C ASP A 104 -12.77 -0.76 -1.87
N VAL A 105 -13.44 -0.10 -2.80
CA VAL A 105 -14.54 0.81 -2.47
C VAL A 105 -15.68 0.02 -1.82
N GLY A 106 -16.03 0.40 -0.59
CA GLY A 106 -17.07 -0.27 0.20
C GLY A 106 -16.54 -1.30 1.19
N ASP A 107 -15.23 -1.57 1.19
CA ASP A 107 -14.62 -2.47 2.16
C ASP A 107 -14.68 -1.91 3.58
N ILE A 108 -14.91 -2.82 4.53
CA ILE A 108 -14.62 -2.57 5.94
C ILE A 108 -13.11 -2.85 6.13
N PRO A 109 -12.31 -1.91 6.67
CA PRO A 109 -10.85 -2.05 6.68
C PRO A 109 -10.32 -3.35 7.31
N SER A 110 -10.96 -3.83 8.38
CA SER A 110 -10.60 -5.10 9.02
C SER A 110 -10.95 -6.32 8.17
N GLN A 111 -11.98 -6.24 7.33
CA GLN A 111 -12.35 -7.32 6.41
C GLN A 111 -11.37 -7.44 5.25
N VAL A 112 -10.70 -6.35 4.85
CA VAL A 112 -9.62 -6.41 3.86
C VAL A 112 -8.49 -7.32 4.36
N ALA A 113 -8.05 -7.14 5.61
CA ALA A 113 -7.03 -8.01 6.21
C ALA A 113 -7.44 -9.49 6.23
N ILE A 114 -8.73 -9.78 6.43
CA ILE A 114 -9.27 -11.15 6.43
C ILE A 114 -9.26 -11.71 5.00
N ARG A 115 -9.86 -10.97 4.05
CA ARG A 115 -9.97 -11.37 2.64
C ARG A 115 -8.60 -11.63 2.04
N GLU A 116 -7.70 -10.66 2.11
CA GLU A 116 -6.36 -10.74 1.54
C GLU A 116 -5.54 -11.90 2.16
N THR A 117 -5.60 -12.06 3.48
CA THR A 117 -4.91 -13.21 4.12
C THR A 117 -5.47 -14.53 3.61
N LYS A 118 -6.79 -14.64 3.44
CA LYS A 118 -7.40 -15.87 2.94
C LYS A 118 -7.01 -16.14 1.48
N GLU A 119 -7.05 -15.12 0.64
CA GLU A 119 -6.76 -15.21 -0.80
C GLU A 119 -5.28 -15.52 -1.08
N GLU A 120 -4.36 -14.86 -0.37
CA GLU A 120 -2.92 -14.98 -0.63
C GLU A 120 -2.25 -16.13 0.13
N SER A 121 -2.83 -16.59 1.24
CA SER A 121 -2.18 -17.58 2.12
C SER A 121 -3.02 -18.81 2.47
N GLY A 122 -4.34 -18.79 2.21
CA GLY A 122 -5.26 -19.86 2.60
C GLY A 122 -5.68 -19.87 4.07
N PHE A 123 -5.08 -19.03 4.91
CA PHE A 123 -5.36 -18.97 6.34
C PHE A 123 -6.57 -18.09 6.68
N ASP A 124 -7.35 -18.54 7.66
CA ASP A 124 -8.46 -17.78 8.23
C ASP A 124 -7.98 -17.02 9.46
N VAL A 125 -8.28 -15.72 9.52
CA VAL A 125 -7.77 -14.84 10.57
C VAL A 125 -8.83 -13.91 11.14
N LYS A 126 -8.55 -13.37 12.32
CA LYS A 126 -9.37 -12.32 12.96
C LYS A 126 -8.48 -11.14 13.37
N PRO A 127 -8.71 -9.93 12.83
CA PRO A 127 -8.00 -8.73 13.28
C PRO A 127 -8.28 -8.46 14.76
N ALA A 128 -7.21 -8.31 15.53
CA ALA A 128 -7.27 -8.06 16.97
C ALA A 128 -6.88 -6.62 17.33
N LYS A 129 -5.93 -6.03 16.59
CA LYS A 129 -5.36 -4.71 16.90
C LYS A 129 -4.72 -4.06 15.68
N VAL A 130 -4.74 -2.73 15.61
CA VAL A 130 -3.89 -1.99 14.66
C VAL A 130 -2.49 -1.81 15.27
N ILE A 131 -1.48 -2.39 14.62
CA ILE A 131 -0.06 -2.19 14.97
C ILE A 131 0.34 -0.76 14.67
N GLY A 132 0.06 -0.30 13.45
CA GLY A 132 0.37 1.07 13.07
C GLY A 132 -0.33 1.53 11.81
N VAL A 133 -0.39 2.85 11.66
CA VAL A 133 -0.80 3.55 10.44
C VAL A 133 0.42 4.30 9.93
N TYR A 134 0.75 4.11 8.66
CA TYR A 134 1.98 4.59 8.05
C TYR A 134 1.68 5.33 6.74
N ASP A 135 2.48 6.35 6.43
CA ASP A 135 2.65 6.85 5.07
C ASP A 135 3.43 5.82 4.25
N ALA A 136 2.74 5.19 3.29
CA ALA A 136 3.31 4.10 2.49
C ALA A 136 4.39 4.58 1.50
N ASN A 137 4.47 5.89 1.21
CA ASN A 137 5.34 6.44 0.16
C ASN A 137 6.64 7.07 0.68
N ARG A 138 6.85 7.16 2.00
CA ARG A 138 8.06 7.79 2.59
C ARG A 138 9.38 7.07 2.31
N MET A 139 9.36 5.86 1.76
CA MET A 139 10.57 5.08 1.49
C MET A 139 11.26 5.39 0.16
N GLY A 140 10.72 6.31 -0.66
CA GLY A 140 11.38 6.76 -1.90
C GLY A 140 11.55 5.67 -2.97
N GLY A 141 10.87 4.53 -2.83
CA GLY A 141 10.80 3.48 -3.85
C GLY A 141 10.07 3.95 -5.12
N GLN A 142 10.03 3.05 -6.10
CA GLN A 142 9.45 3.18 -7.45
C GLN A 142 8.26 4.15 -7.53
N LEU A 143 8.19 4.90 -8.64
CA LEU A 143 7.26 6.01 -8.82
C LEU A 143 5.80 5.65 -8.51
N GLU A 144 5.38 5.86 -7.26
CA GLU A 144 3.98 5.69 -6.90
C GLU A 144 3.26 6.96 -7.35
N LEU A 145 2.50 6.87 -8.44
CA LEU A 145 1.69 7.98 -8.95
C LEU A 145 0.68 8.47 -7.90
N PHE A 146 0.33 7.61 -6.94
CA PHE A 146 -0.63 7.87 -5.89
C PHE A 146 0.03 7.86 -4.52
N HIS A 147 -0.49 8.70 -3.63
CA HIS A 147 -0.18 8.62 -2.22
C HIS A 147 -1.01 7.51 -1.57
N ALA A 148 -0.50 6.82 -0.56
CA ALA A 148 -1.21 5.78 0.16
C ALA A 148 -0.88 5.80 1.66
N PHE A 149 -1.89 5.50 2.47
CA PHE A 149 -1.71 5.10 3.85
C PHE A 149 -1.72 3.58 3.95
N LYS A 150 -0.90 3.05 4.84
CA LYS A 150 -0.80 1.63 5.14
C LYS A 150 -1.26 1.35 6.55
N ILE A 151 -2.21 0.43 6.72
CA ILE A 151 -2.70 -0.02 8.02
C ILE A 151 -2.23 -1.45 8.24
N VAL A 152 -1.44 -1.69 9.28
CA VAL A 152 -1.00 -3.03 9.65
C VAL A 152 -1.84 -3.54 10.81
N PHE A 153 -2.62 -4.59 10.59
CA PHE A 153 -3.37 -5.28 11.64
C PHE A 153 -2.55 -6.44 12.22
N LEU A 154 -2.55 -6.59 13.54
CA LEU A 154 -2.22 -7.85 14.19
C LEU A 154 -3.46 -8.73 14.19
N CYS A 155 -3.33 -9.94 13.66
CA CYS A 155 -4.43 -10.86 13.50
C CYS A 155 -4.18 -12.18 14.25
N GLU A 156 -5.24 -12.71 14.85
CA GLU A 156 -5.29 -14.05 15.42
C GLU A 156 -5.48 -15.06 14.29
N LEU A 157 -4.67 -16.13 14.28
CA LEU A 157 -4.85 -17.25 13.37
C LEU A 157 -6.00 -18.15 13.88
N LEU A 158 -7.03 -18.34 13.07
CA LEU A 158 -8.18 -19.17 13.42
C LEU A 158 -8.08 -20.60 12.86
N GLY A 159 -7.35 -20.78 11.76
CA GLY A 159 -7.21 -22.05 11.07
C GLY A 159 -6.82 -21.87 9.60
N GLY A 160 -7.04 -22.91 8.80
CA GLY A 160 -6.65 -22.96 7.40
C GLY A 160 -5.29 -23.61 7.17
N GLU A 161 -4.89 -23.67 5.91
CA GLU A 161 -3.65 -24.28 5.45
C GLU A 161 -3.02 -23.47 4.33
N ALA A 162 -1.70 -23.54 4.23
CA ALA A 162 -0.92 -22.77 3.27
C ALA A 162 -1.38 -23.08 1.84
N THR A 163 -1.95 -22.08 1.18
CA THR A 163 -2.45 -22.16 -0.19
C THR A 163 -1.92 -21.00 -1.00
N ILE A 164 -1.34 -21.29 -2.15
CA ILE A 164 -0.86 -20.27 -3.09
C ILE A 164 -2.01 -19.73 -3.97
N SER A 165 -1.77 -18.61 -4.64
CA SER A 165 -2.72 -17.99 -5.56
C SER A 165 -2.07 -17.69 -6.92
N ASP A 166 -2.83 -17.03 -7.79
CA ASP A 166 -2.30 -16.50 -9.05
C ASP A 166 -1.30 -15.36 -8.82
N GLU A 167 -1.34 -14.68 -7.66
CA GLU A 167 -0.45 -13.56 -7.32
C GLU A 167 0.69 -13.99 -6.37
N THR A 168 0.42 -14.99 -5.53
CA THR A 168 1.34 -15.51 -4.53
C THR A 168 1.97 -16.82 -5.01
N GLN A 169 3.31 -16.91 -5.04
CA GLN A 169 4.01 -18.13 -5.45
C GLN A 169 4.38 -19.07 -4.30
N ASP A 170 4.44 -18.55 -3.07
CA ASP A 170 4.84 -19.31 -1.88
C ASP A 170 4.29 -18.66 -0.61
N VAL A 171 4.06 -19.47 0.42
CA VAL A 171 3.42 -19.06 1.69
C VAL A 171 4.12 -19.78 2.82
N ASN A 172 4.67 -19.04 3.77
CA ASN A 172 5.41 -19.68 4.87
C ASN A 172 5.48 -18.81 6.14
N PHE A 173 5.80 -19.46 7.25
CA PHE A 173 6.07 -18.82 8.53
C PHE A 173 7.58 -18.73 8.77
N PHE A 174 8.08 -17.53 9.01
CA PHE A 174 9.51 -17.27 9.21
C PHE A 174 9.82 -16.81 10.63
N SER A 175 10.96 -17.23 11.15
CA SER A 175 11.51 -16.64 12.37
C SER A 175 11.86 -15.18 12.12
N PHE A 176 11.65 -14.32 13.12
CA PHE A 176 12.06 -12.92 13.07
C PHE A 176 13.58 -12.73 12.91
N ASP A 177 14.38 -13.72 13.33
CA ASP A 177 15.84 -13.70 13.19
C ASP A 177 16.32 -14.22 11.82
N GLU A 178 15.44 -14.86 11.04
CA GLU A 178 15.76 -15.52 9.77
C GLU A 178 14.73 -15.12 8.68
N LEU A 179 14.48 -13.81 8.57
CA LEU A 179 13.54 -13.29 7.58
C LEU A 179 14.10 -13.42 6.16
N PRO A 180 13.25 -13.80 5.19
CA PRO A 180 13.63 -13.84 3.78
C PRO A 180 13.77 -12.43 3.20
N PRO A 181 14.27 -12.27 1.95
CA PRO A 181 14.32 -10.97 1.29
C PRO A 181 12.93 -10.33 1.17
N LEU A 182 12.74 -9.21 1.89
CA LEU A 182 11.45 -8.52 1.94
C LEU A 182 11.22 -7.62 0.72
N SER A 183 9.95 -7.46 0.35
CA SER A 183 9.46 -6.45 -0.58
C SER A 183 9.27 -5.14 0.17
N LEU A 184 10.31 -4.28 0.16
CA LEU A 184 10.42 -3.14 1.08
C LEU A 184 9.32 -2.07 0.97
N ASN A 185 8.62 -1.97 -0.17
CA ASN A 185 7.47 -1.09 -0.33
C ASN A 185 6.22 -1.64 0.38
N ARG A 186 6.11 -2.97 0.49
CA ARG A 186 4.98 -3.66 1.13
C ARG A 186 5.25 -3.86 2.62
N THR A 187 6.42 -4.42 2.94
CA THR A 187 6.86 -4.77 4.29
C THR A 187 8.34 -4.43 4.48
N ASN A 188 8.65 -3.62 5.50
CA ASN A 188 10.01 -3.19 5.81
C ASN A 188 10.36 -3.46 7.29
N ASP A 189 11.61 -3.22 7.64
CA ASP A 189 12.15 -3.44 9.00
C ASP A 189 11.38 -2.67 10.09
N LYS A 190 10.81 -1.50 9.77
CA LYS A 190 10.04 -0.71 10.74
C LYS A 190 8.75 -1.44 11.09
N HIS A 191 8.04 -1.99 10.10
CA HIS A 191 6.85 -2.79 10.34
C HIS A 191 7.18 -4.01 11.21
N ILE A 192 8.25 -4.75 10.87
CA ILE A 192 8.69 -5.93 11.62
C ILE A 192 9.02 -5.57 13.08
N LYS A 193 9.76 -4.48 13.30
CA LYS A 193 10.13 -4.02 14.65
C LYS A 193 8.92 -3.60 15.48
N GLU A 194 7.97 -2.88 14.90
CA GLU A 194 6.74 -2.51 15.63
C GLU A 194 5.87 -3.75 15.92
N ILE A 195 5.78 -4.72 15.00
CA ILE A 195 5.11 -6.00 15.27
C ILE A 195 5.76 -6.67 16.48
N LEU A 196 7.09 -6.85 16.49
CA LEU A 196 7.82 -7.42 17.62
C LEU A 196 7.60 -6.65 18.92
N ALA A 197 7.59 -5.31 18.88
CA ALA A 197 7.32 -4.49 20.05
C ALA A 197 5.91 -4.72 20.60
N HIS A 198 4.90 -4.84 19.74
CA HIS A 198 3.53 -5.15 20.13
C HIS A 198 3.36 -6.58 20.66
N LEU A 199 4.14 -7.55 20.17
CA LEU A 199 4.14 -8.91 20.70
C LEU A 199 4.75 -8.97 22.12
N LYS A 200 5.82 -8.20 22.36
CA LYS A 200 6.43 -8.08 23.69
C LYS A 200 5.58 -7.29 24.68
N GLU A 201 4.90 -6.25 24.19
CA GLU A 201 4.05 -5.36 24.99
C GLU A 201 2.65 -5.27 24.38
N PRO A 202 1.73 -6.23 24.67
CA PRO A 202 0.41 -6.29 24.05
C PRO A 202 -0.44 -5.03 24.24
N GLN A 203 -0.20 -4.25 25.29
CA GLN A 203 -0.89 -2.99 25.59
C GLN A 203 -0.25 -1.75 24.95
N ARG A 204 0.85 -1.91 24.20
CA ARG A 204 1.52 -0.82 23.49
C ARG A 204 0.51 -0.06 22.60
N PRO A 205 0.48 1.29 22.62
CA PRO A 205 -0.43 2.03 21.74
C PRO A 205 -0.09 1.80 20.27
N THR A 206 -1.06 1.98 19.37
CA THR A 206 -0.85 1.97 17.93
C THR A 206 0.23 2.98 17.54
N TYR A 207 1.13 2.56 16.65
CA TYR A 207 2.17 3.41 16.10
C TYR A 207 1.63 4.34 14.99
N PHE A 208 2.09 5.59 14.98
CA PHE A 208 1.82 6.58 13.93
C PHE A 208 3.14 7.21 13.49
N ASP A 209 3.30 7.49 12.21
CA ASP A 209 4.53 8.06 11.63
C ASP A 209 4.49 9.58 11.38
#